data_AF-A0A512HMN3-F1
#
_entry.id   AF-A0A512HMN3-F1
#
_cell.length_a   1.000
_cell.length_b   1.000
_cell.length_c   1.000
_cell.angle_alpha   90.00
_cell.angle_beta   90.00
_cell.angle_gamma   90.00
#
_symmetry.space_group_name_H-M   'P 1'
#
loop_
_entity.id
_entity.type
_entity.pdbx_description
1 polymer ?
#
loop_
_entity_poly.entity_id
_entity_poly.type
_entity_poly.pdbx_seq_one_letter_code
_entity_poly.pdbx_strand_id
1 'polypeptide(L)'
;MCIDEEAIDRDLLDLRPDRAFCLLLLALCEVALDNGIDTLISNYEPQMRRLYKRAGAEFDELGRADGYGRFPVCCGVFEVSQRVRAQMQQSLQVSVPLYSGRSFSKREVEMPALMTA
;
A
#
# COMPACT_ATOMS: atom_id res chain seq x y z
N MET A 1 5.01 -9.98 -6.42
CA MET A 1 4.22 -9.00 -5.64
C MET A 1 5.18 -8.03 -4.99
N CYS A 2 4.79 -6.78 -4.69
CA CYS A 2 5.67 -5.81 -4.02
C CYS A 2 5.78 -6.10 -2.50
N ILE A 3 6.25 -7.29 -2.15
CA ILE A 3 6.39 -7.80 -0.79
C ILE A 3 7.69 -8.59 -0.72
N ASP A 4 8.41 -8.44 0.39
CA ASP A 4 9.57 -9.25 0.73
C ASP A 4 9.11 -10.51 1.46
N GLU A 5 8.98 -11.61 0.72
CA GLU A 5 8.49 -12.89 1.26
C GLU A 5 9.48 -13.51 2.25
N GLU A 6 10.79 -13.33 2.02
CA GLU A 6 11.83 -13.84 2.93
C GLU A 6 11.79 -13.12 4.28
N ALA A 7 11.57 -11.80 4.27
CA ALA A 7 11.39 -11.05 5.51
C ALA A 7 10.13 -11.46 6.27
N ILE A 8 9.02 -11.74 5.56
CA ILE A 8 7.79 -12.23 6.19
C ILE A 8 8.02 -13.60 6.80
N ASP A 9 8.61 -14.54 6.06
CA ASP A 9 8.84 -15.90 6.56
C ASP A 9 9.77 -15.92 7.78
N ARG A 10 10.72 -14.98 7.85
CA ARG A 10 11.63 -14.82 8.98
C ARG A 10 10.98 -14.17 10.20
N ASP A 11 10.23 -13.08 10.00
CA ASP A 11 9.82 -12.18 11.08
C ASP A 11 8.33 -12.30 11.47
N LEU A 12 7.50 -12.89 10.60
CA LEU A 12 6.03 -12.95 10.71
C LEU A 12 5.49 -14.34 10.34
N LEU A 13 5.86 -15.35 11.13
CA LEU A 13 5.67 -16.79 10.87
C LEU A 13 4.23 -17.23 10.50
N ASP A 14 3.20 -16.49 10.92
CA ASP A 14 1.79 -16.82 10.64
C ASP A 14 1.15 -15.91 9.57
N LEU A 15 1.92 -14.99 8.97
CA LEU A 15 1.41 -14.05 7.99
C LEU A 15 1.70 -14.53 6.57
N ARG A 16 0.65 -14.94 5.85
CA ARG A 16 0.80 -15.29 4.44
C ARG A 16 1.17 -14.06 3.59
N PRO A 17 2.05 -14.18 2.57
CA PRO A 17 2.45 -13.05 1.72
C PRO A 17 1.28 -12.34 1.03
N ASP A 18 0.28 -13.10 0.60
CA ASP A 18 -0.90 -12.59 -0.08
C ASP A 18 -1.77 -11.75 0.87
N ARG A 19 -1.77 -12.08 2.17
CA ARG A 19 -2.42 -11.31 3.22
C ARG A 19 -1.59 -10.08 3.59
N ALA A 20 -0.26 -10.21 3.69
CA ALA A 20 0.64 -9.09 3.92
C ALA A 20 0.48 -8.01 2.83
N PHE A 21 0.38 -8.41 1.56
CA PHE A 21 0.10 -7.49 0.46
C PHE A 21 -1.22 -6.72 0.65
N CYS A 22 -2.29 -7.40 1.05
CA CYS A 22 -3.57 -6.73 1.31
C CYS A 22 -3.48 -5.74 2.49
N LEU A 23 -2.76 -6.09 3.56
CA LEU A 23 -2.52 -5.18 4.70
C LEU A 23 -1.70 -3.95 4.27
N LEU A 24 -0.66 -4.15 3.44
CA LEU A 24 0.13 -3.06 2.89
C LEU A 24 -0.72 -2.11 2.03
N LEU A 25 -1.69 -2.64 1.27
CA LEU A 25 -2.62 -1.82 0.49
C LEU A 25 -3.53 -0.98 1.38
N LEU A 26 -4.03 -1.53 2.49
CA LEU A 26 -4.80 -0.76 3.48
C LEU A 26 -3.92 0.33 4.11
N ALA A 27 -2.69 0.00 4.51
CA ALA A 27 -1.76 1.00 5.04
C ALA A 27 -1.48 2.11 4.01
N LEU A 28 -1.33 1.77 2.73
CA LEU A 28 -1.17 2.76 1.65
C LEU A 28 -2.41 3.66 1.50
N CYS A 29 -3.62 3.11 1.61
CA CYS A 29 -4.86 3.89 1.63
C CYS A 29 -4.89 4.86 2.83
N GLU A 30 -4.48 4.41 4.02
CA GLU A 30 -4.41 5.24 5.21
C GLU A 30 -3.38 6.37 5.08
N VAL A 31 -2.21 6.07 4.52
CA VAL A 31 -1.19 7.09 4.19
C VAL A 31 -1.73 8.09 3.18
N ALA A 32 -2.40 7.64 2.12
CA ALA A 32 -2.97 8.52 1.10
C ALA A 32 -4.02 9.46 1.71
N LEU A 33 -4.91 8.96 2.57
CA LEU A 33 -5.88 9.78 3.30
C LEU A 33 -5.22 10.84 4.19
N ASP A 34 -4.18 10.47 4.95
CA ASP A 34 -3.43 11.40 5.81
C ASP A 34 -2.74 12.53 5.01
N ASN A 35 -2.45 12.28 3.73
CA ASN A 35 -1.80 13.25 2.85
C ASN A 35 -2.78 13.98 1.91
N GLY A 36 -4.09 13.79 2.08
CA GLY A 36 -5.11 14.41 1.23
C GLY A 36 -5.11 13.90 -0.21
N ILE A 37 -4.63 12.68 -0.44
CA ILE A 37 -4.67 12.01 -1.75
C ILE A 37 -5.99 11.24 -1.84
N ASP A 38 -6.80 11.57 -2.84
CA ASP A 38 -8.10 10.92 -3.09
C ASP A 38 -8.05 9.79 -4.12
N THR A 39 -6.94 9.67 -4.85
CA THR A 39 -6.81 8.75 -6.00
C THR A 39 -5.41 8.16 -6.06
N LEU A 40 -5.30 6.85 -6.24
CA LEU A 40 -4.04 6.17 -6.54
C LEU A 40 -4.09 5.55 -7.94
N ILE A 41 -2.97 5.61 -8.68
CA ILE A 41 -2.81 4.95 -9.97
C ILE A 41 -1.81 3.81 -9.81
N SER A 42 -2.14 2.64 -10.35
CA SER A 42 -1.24 1.48 -10.31
C SER A 42 -1.21 0.76 -11.65
N ASN A 43 0.00 0.38 -12.07
CA ASN A 43 0.20 -0.60 -13.12
C ASN A 43 0.31 -1.99 -12.49
N TYR A 44 -0.47 -2.95 -12.97
CA TYR A 44 -0.56 -4.27 -12.36
C TYR A 44 -0.79 -5.37 -13.39
N GLU A 45 -0.37 -6.59 -13.04
CA GLU A 45 -0.73 -7.78 -13.82
C GLU A 45 -2.16 -8.24 -13.47
N PRO A 46 -2.95 -8.76 -14.42
CA PRO A 46 -4.36 -9.13 -14.20
C PRO A 46 -4.66 -9.99 -12.97
N GLN A 47 -3.69 -10.80 -12.54
CA GLN A 47 -3.78 -11.66 -11.37
C GLN A 47 -3.95 -10.87 -10.06
N MET A 48 -3.33 -9.68 -9.98
CA MET A 48 -3.39 -8.79 -8.82
C MET A 48 -4.82 -8.28 -8.55
N ARG A 49 -5.68 -8.27 -9.57
CA ARG A 49 -7.08 -7.85 -9.47
C ARG A 49 -7.83 -8.57 -8.34
N ARG A 50 -7.54 -9.87 -8.14
CA ARG A 50 -8.16 -10.68 -7.09
C ARG A 50 -7.71 -10.24 -5.70
N LEU A 51 -6.43 -9.87 -5.54
CA LEU A 51 -5.87 -9.39 -4.28
C LEU A 51 -6.45 -8.01 -3.90
N TYR A 52 -6.59 -7.11 -4.88
CA TYR A 52 -7.22 -5.79 -4.64
C TYR A 52 -8.67 -5.93 -4.18
N LYS A 53 -9.47 -6.76 -4.86
CA LYS A 53 -10.85 -7.05 -4.44
C LYS A 53 -10.91 -7.68 -3.05
N ARG A 54 -10.01 -8.62 -2.75
CA ARG A 54 -9.95 -9.26 -1.43
C ARG A 54 -9.55 -8.29 -0.33
N ALA A 55 -8.72 -7.29 -0.64
CA ALA A 55 -8.37 -6.23 0.28
C ALA A 55 -9.54 -5.26 0.55
N GLY A 56 -10.64 -5.35 -0.22
CA GLY A 56 -11.76 -4.42 -0.15
C GLY A 56 -11.50 -3.09 -0.87
N ALA A 57 -10.48 -3.01 -1.73
CA ALA A 57 -10.19 -1.79 -2.48
C ALA A 57 -11.23 -1.56 -3.58
N GLU A 58 -11.56 -0.28 -3.83
CA GLU A 58 -12.44 0.15 -4.92
C GLU A 58 -11.58 0.68 -6.07
N PHE A 59 -11.74 0.13 -7.28
CA PHE A 59 -10.92 0.49 -8.42
C PHE A 59 -11.55 0.14 -9.77
N ASP A 60 -11.16 0.91 -10.78
CA ASP A 60 -11.49 0.69 -12.18
C ASP A 60 -10.22 0.43 -13.00
N GLU A 61 -10.31 -0.46 -14.00
CA GLU A 61 -9.27 -0.62 -15.02
C GLU A 61 -9.47 0.45 -16.10
N LEU A 62 -8.47 1.32 -16.28
CA LEU A 62 -8.48 2.37 -17.30
C LEU A 62 -8.10 1.82 -18.69
N GLY A 63 -7.29 0.77 -18.71
CA GLY A 63 -6.82 0.13 -19.94
C GLY A 63 -5.74 -0.90 -19.68
N ARG A 64 -5.27 -1.52 -20.76
CA ARG A 64 -4.20 -2.53 -20.72
C ARG A 64 -3.28 -2.40 -21.92
N ALA A 65 -2.02 -2.79 -21.74
CA ALA A 65 -1.02 -2.85 -22.78
C ALA A 65 -0.45 -4.28 -22.89
N ASP A 66 -0.39 -4.79 -24.13
CA ASP A 66 0.16 -6.10 -24.46
C ASP A 66 1.64 -6.01 -24.86
N GLY A 67 2.35 -7.15 -24.90
CA GLY A 67 3.73 -7.24 -25.43
C GLY A 67 4.84 -6.95 -24.42
N TYR A 68 4.53 -6.72 -23.14
CA TYR A 68 5.51 -6.44 -22.08
C TYR A 68 5.95 -7.68 -21.28
N GLY A 69 5.56 -8.88 -21.71
CA GLY A 69 5.88 -10.13 -21.03
C GLY A 69 4.84 -11.22 -21.31
N ARG A 70 4.69 -12.14 -20.35
CA ARG A 70 3.72 -13.24 -20.45
C ARG A 70 2.27 -12.78 -20.31
N PHE A 71 2.03 -11.72 -19.55
CA PHE A 71 0.71 -11.17 -19.27
C PHE A 71 0.66 -9.69 -19.67
N PRO A 72 -0.52 -9.15 -20.00
CA PRO A 72 -0.67 -7.71 -20.21
C PRO A 72 -0.40 -6.94 -18.92
N VAL A 73 -0.04 -5.67 -19.07
CA VAL A 73 0.03 -4.71 -17.96
C VAL A 73 -1.25 -3.88 -17.98
N CYS A 74 -2.05 -3.95 -16.92
CA CYS A 74 -3.24 -3.14 -16.74
C CYS A 74 -2.89 -1.83 -16.01
N CYS A 75 -3.60 -0.75 -16.32
CA CYS A 75 -3.59 0.49 -15.54
C CYS A 75 -4.89 0.58 -14.75
N GLY A 76 -4.80 0.74 -13.43
CA GLY A 76 -5.94 0.86 -12.52
C GLY A 76 -5.94 2.19 -11.80
N VAL A 77 -7.15 2.76 -11.63
CA VAL A 77 -7.42 3.90 -10.76
C VAL A 77 -8.14 3.42 -9.51
N PHE A 78 -7.64 3.80 -8.35
CA PHE A 78 -8.14 3.35 -7.05
C PHE A 78 -8.68 4.55 -6.28
N GLU A 79 -9.91 4.44 -5.78
CA GLU A 79 -10.49 5.46 -4.91
C GLU A 79 -9.84 5.39 -3.53
N VAL A 80 -9.45 6.55 -3.01
CA VAL A 80 -9.03 6.73 -1.63
C VAL A 80 -10.06 7.60 -0.92
N SER A 81 -10.85 6.97 -0.06
CA SER A 81 -11.85 7.66 0.74
C SER A 81 -12.00 7.00 2.12
N GLN A 82 -12.59 7.72 3.08
CA GLN A 82 -12.90 7.16 4.40
C GLN A 82 -13.82 5.92 4.29
N ARG A 83 -14.74 5.93 3.30
CA ARG A 83 -15.62 4.81 2.99
C ARG A 83 -14.81 3.59 2.53
N VAL A 84 -13.90 3.77 1.57
CA VAL A 84 -13.04 2.68 1.08
C VAL A 84 -12.14 2.15 2.20
N ARG A 85 -11.54 3.01 3.03
CA ARG A 85 -10.76 2.56 4.20
C ARG A 85 -11.59 1.67 5.13
N ALA A 86 -12.80 2.08 5.49
CA ALA A 86 -13.67 1.30 6.36
C ALA A 86 -14.04 -0.06 5.74
N GLN A 87 -14.32 -0.09 4.43
CA GLN A 87 -14.56 -1.33 3.67
C GLN A 87 -13.34 -2.25 3.69
N MET A 88 -12.14 -1.70 3.49
CA MET A 88 -10.89 -2.46 3.53
C MET A 88 -10.60 -3.00 4.93
N GLN A 89 -10.79 -2.20 5.99
CA GLN A 89 -10.68 -2.61 7.39
C GLN A 89 -11.62 -3.77 7.71
N GLN A 90 -12.89 -3.69 7.27
CA GLN A 90 -13.85 -4.77 7.45
C GLN A 90 -13.45 -6.05 6.69
N SER A 91 -13.10 -5.92 5.41
CA SER A 91 -12.68 -7.05 4.56
C SER A 91 -11.45 -7.76 5.13
N LEU A 92 -10.56 -6.98 5.76
CA LEU A 92 -9.35 -7.46 6.37
C LEU A 92 -9.49 -7.76 7.86
N GLN A 93 -10.63 -7.53 8.52
CA GLN A 93 -10.74 -7.72 9.98
C GLN A 93 -9.67 -6.94 10.77
N VAL A 94 -9.34 -5.73 10.32
CA VAL A 94 -8.41 -4.81 10.98
C VAL A 94 -9.22 -3.76 11.72
N SER A 95 -9.08 -3.70 13.05
CA SER A 95 -9.86 -2.79 13.91
C SER A 95 -9.14 -1.49 14.27
N VAL A 96 -7.84 -1.41 14.02
CA VAL A 96 -6.96 -0.29 14.39
C VAL A 96 -6.17 0.14 13.15
N PRO A 97 -5.93 1.45 12.93
CA PRO A 97 -5.13 1.89 11.79
C PRO A 97 -3.74 1.24 11.77
N LEU A 98 -3.30 0.82 10.59
CA LEU A 98 -1.96 0.26 10.37
C LEU A 98 -0.91 1.36 10.24
N TYR A 99 -1.32 2.53 9.76
CA TYR A 99 -0.48 3.72 9.69
C TYR A 99 -0.83 4.70 10.82
N SER A 100 0.17 5.01 11.65
CA SER A 100 0.04 5.88 12.83
C SER A 100 0.28 7.36 12.57
N GLY A 101 0.36 7.78 11.30
CA GLY A 101 0.69 9.17 10.94
C GLY A 101 2.20 9.44 10.85
N ARG A 102 2.55 10.63 10.37
CA ARG A 102 3.94 11.08 10.21
C ARG A 102 4.64 11.19 11.57
N SER A 103 5.59 10.30 11.85
CA SER A 103 6.59 10.51 12.90
C SER A 103 7.93 10.89 12.26
N PHE A 104 8.07 12.16 11.87
CA PHE A 104 9.39 12.73 11.53
C PHE A 104 10.23 13.10 12.79
N SER A 105 9.69 12.86 13.98
CA SER A 105 10.16 13.37 15.28
C SER A 105 11.46 12.75 15.83
N LYS A 106 12.34 12.16 15.00
CA LYS A 106 13.67 11.71 15.46
C LYS A 106 14.81 11.84 14.44
N ARG A 107 14.75 12.81 13.53
CA ARG A 107 16.00 13.38 13.00
C ARG A 107 16.29 14.64 13.81
N GLU A 108 17.09 14.49 14.87
CA GLU A 108 17.89 15.62 15.35
C GLU A 108 18.63 16.16 14.14
N VAL A 109 18.32 17.38 13.75
CA VAL A 109 19.14 18.12 12.81
C VAL A 109 20.42 18.42 13.59
N GLU A 110 21.45 17.58 13.45
CA GLU A 110 22.80 17.95 13.84
C GLU A 110 23.16 19.18 13.03
N MET A 111 23.05 20.36 13.64
CA MET A 111 23.63 21.56 13.08
C MET A 111 25.14 21.39 13.12
N PRO A 112 25.85 21.48 11.98
CA PRO A 112 27.29 21.40 12.00
C PRO A 112 27.82 22.56 12.85
N ALA A 113 28.52 22.22 13.92
CA ALA A 113 29.21 23.20 14.75
C ALA A 113 30.21 23.95 13.86
N LEU A 114 29.97 25.24 13.65
CA LEU A 114 30.98 26.15 13.09
C LEU A 114 32.20 26.09 14.01
N MET A 115 33.26 25.43 13.55
CA MET A 115 34.57 25.51 14.19
C MET A 115 35.07 26.94 14.02
N THR A 116 35.02 27.72 15.10
CA THR A 116 35.77 28.96 15.20
C THR A 116 37.25 28.60 15.39
N ALA A 117 38.08 29.07 14.44
CA ALA A 117 39.54 29.01 14.49
C ALA A 117 40.12 29.92 15.57
#